data_AF-A0A2H6INS5-F1
#
_entry.id   AF-A0A2H6INS5-F1
#
_cell.length_a   1.000
_cell.length_b   1.000
_cell.length_c   1.000
_cell.angle_alpha   90.00
_cell.angle_beta   90.00
_cell.angle_gamma   90.00
#
_symmetry.space_group_name_H-M   'P 1'
#
loop_
_entity.id
_entity.type
_entity.pdbx_description
1 polymer ?
#
loop_
_entity_poly.entity_id
_entity_poly.type
_entity_poly.pdbx_seq_one_letter_code
_entity_poly.pdbx_strand_id
1 'polypeptide(L)'
;MKQHEVWLIKAENDLNSARRLSESSDPILDTAIYHTQQSAEKALKAYLAFKAQPIQKVHDIEILLDSCSKFNENFNQFVDDADILTPYNVAFRYPGPDIEPHGDDVSEAIEKAEGILSFVKQLIQ
;
A
#
# COMPACT_ATOMS: atom_id res chain seq x y z
N MET A 1 11.25 -17.79 8.63
CA MET A 1 10.08 -17.02 8.16
C MET A 1 9.72 -17.48 6.76
N LYS A 2 8.44 -17.72 6.50
CA LYS A 2 7.88 -17.95 5.17
C LYS A 2 7.92 -16.63 4.38
N GLN A 3 7.92 -16.71 3.05
CA GLN A 3 8.08 -15.52 2.19
C GLN A 3 7.01 -14.46 2.45
N HIS A 4 5.75 -14.84 2.66
CA HIS A 4 4.65 -13.90 2.94
C HIS A 4 4.82 -13.15 4.27
N GLU A 5 5.41 -13.77 5.30
CA GLU A 5 5.66 -13.11 6.60
C GLU A 5 6.66 -11.95 6.42
N VAL A 6 7.68 -12.13 5.58
CA VAL A 6 8.65 -11.08 5.26
C VAL A 6 7.99 -9.90 4.55
N TRP A 7 7.06 -10.16 3.63
CA TRP A 7 6.30 -9.11 2.95
C TRP A 7 5.37 -8.35 3.91
N LEU A 8 4.68 -9.06 4.81
CA LEU A 8 3.84 -8.42 5.84
C LEU A 8 4.66 -7.50 6.75
N ILE A 9 5.83 -7.94 7.22
CA ILE A 9 6.71 -7.09 8.03
C ILE A 9 7.09 -5.82 7.26
N LYS A 10 7.34 -5.90 5.95
CA LYS A 10 7.65 -4.71 5.16
C LYS A 10 6.42 -3.81 5.03
N ALA A 11 5.26 -4.35 4.68
CA ALA A 11 4.01 -3.60 4.57
C ALA A 11 3.65 -2.86 5.87
N GLU A 12 3.82 -3.50 7.02
CA GLU A 12 3.60 -2.89 8.35
C GLU A 12 4.60 -1.78 8.63
N ASN A 13 5.88 -1.97 8.28
CA ASN A 13 6.89 -0.92 8.42
C ASN A 13 6.57 0.29 7.54
N ASP A 14 6.11 0.09 6.31
CA ASP A 14 5.70 1.19 5.44
C ASP A 14 4.51 1.96 6.01
N LEU A 15 3.45 1.29 6.51
CA LEU A 15 2.32 1.99 7.15
C LEU A 15 2.76 2.78 8.39
N ASN A 16 3.64 2.20 9.21
CA ASN A 16 4.19 2.87 10.38
C ASN A 16 5.07 4.07 9.99
N SER A 17 5.83 3.97 8.90
CA SER A 17 6.60 5.10 8.35
C SER A 17 5.66 6.23 7.91
N ALA A 18 4.60 5.91 7.15
CA ALA A 18 3.62 6.90 6.70
C ALA A 18 3.05 7.71 7.88
N ARG A 19 2.57 7.02 8.92
CA ARG A 19 2.04 7.66 10.14
C ARG A 19 3.06 8.54 10.85
N ARG A 20 4.27 8.02 11.07
CA ARG A 20 5.32 8.77 11.79
C ARG A 20 5.76 10.02 11.05
N LEU A 21 5.77 9.97 9.71
CA LEU A 21 6.15 11.09 8.86
C LEU A 21 5.03 12.12 8.72
N SER A 22 3.76 11.72 8.81
CA SER A 22 2.62 12.64 8.76
C SER A 22 2.33 13.30 10.11
N GLU A 23 2.60 12.62 11.22
CA GLU A 23 2.29 13.07 12.58
C GLU A 23 3.46 13.79 13.29
N SER A 24 4.62 13.93 12.64
CA SER A 24 5.77 14.62 13.22
C SER A 24 5.54 16.12 13.39
N SER A 25 6.33 16.76 14.25
CA SER A 25 6.29 18.23 14.42
C SER A 25 6.72 19.00 13.17
N ASP A 26 7.42 18.31 12.26
CA ASP A 26 7.85 18.78 10.94
C ASP A 26 7.48 17.65 9.96
N PRO A 27 6.25 17.63 9.41
CA PRO A 27 5.76 16.56 8.56
C PRO A 27 6.53 16.46 7.24
N ILE A 28 6.70 15.23 6.74
CA ILE A 28 7.31 14.95 5.44
C ILE A 28 6.27 14.22 4.60
N LEU A 29 5.34 14.99 4.03
CA LEU A 29 4.09 14.44 3.48
C LEU A 29 4.28 13.70 2.16
N ASP A 30 5.23 14.13 1.32
CA ASP A 30 5.59 13.45 0.07
C ASP A 30 6.10 12.02 0.29
N THR A 31 6.91 11.84 1.33
CA THR A 31 7.49 10.56 1.72
C THR A 31 6.46 9.73 2.47
N ALA A 32 5.62 10.38 3.29
CA ALA A 32 4.53 9.72 4.00
C ALA A 32 3.54 9.09 3.00
N ILE A 33 3.06 9.86 2.01
CA ILE A 33 2.07 9.36 1.04
C ILE A 33 2.64 8.26 0.16
N TYR A 34 3.91 8.33 -0.23
CA TYR A 34 4.59 7.24 -0.94
C TYR A 34 4.58 5.92 -0.13
N HIS A 35 4.79 6.00 1.18
CA HIS A 35 4.78 4.80 2.03
C HIS A 35 3.38 4.17 2.16
N THR A 36 2.28 4.92 1.93
CA THR A 36 0.93 4.34 1.90
C THR A 36 0.76 3.38 0.73
N GLN A 37 1.14 3.79 -0.49
CA GLN A 37 1.13 2.93 -1.67
C GLN A 37 2.01 1.71 -1.47
N GLN A 38 3.22 1.92 -0.95
CA GLN A 38 4.16 0.83 -0.69
C GLN A 38 3.62 -0.19 0.30
N SER A 39 2.90 0.25 1.34
CA SER A 39 2.27 -0.64 2.32
C SER A 39 1.22 -1.53 1.64
N ALA A 40 0.29 -0.94 0.87
CA ALA A 40 -0.72 -1.67 0.13
C ALA A 40 -0.12 -2.66 -0.87
N GLU A 41 0.87 -2.24 -1.65
CA GLU A 41 1.58 -3.08 -2.63
C GLU A 41 2.17 -4.33 -1.96
N LYS A 42 2.89 -4.12 -0.85
CA LYS A 42 3.59 -5.20 -0.13
C LYS A 42 2.61 -6.12 0.59
N ALA A 43 1.48 -5.60 1.07
CA ALA A 43 0.41 -6.42 1.64
C ALA A 43 -0.18 -7.36 0.57
N LEU A 44 -0.55 -6.84 -0.61
CA LEU A 44 -1.07 -7.68 -1.69
C LEU A 44 -0.03 -8.73 -2.16
N LYS A 45 1.24 -8.34 -2.26
CA LYS A 45 2.34 -9.28 -2.56
C LYS A 45 2.52 -10.34 -1.48
N ALA A 46 2.26 -10.02 -0.21
CA ALA A 46 2.24 -11.01 0.86
C ALA A 46 1.14 -12.06 0.64
N TYR A 47 -0.06 -11.63 0.24
CA TYR A 47 -1.15 -12.56 -0.07
C TYR A 47 -0.83 -13.47 -1.26
N LEU A 48 -0.28 -12.92 -2.35
CA LEU A 48 0.16 -13.71 -3.50
C LEU A 48 1.24 -14.73 -3.12
N ALA A 49 2.22 -14.33 -2.30
CA ALA A 49 3.22 -15.25 -1.76
C ALA A 49 2.59 -16.33 -0.86
N PHE A 50 1.56 -16.01 -0.09
CA PHE A 50 0.81 -16.99 0.71
C PHE A 50 0.07 -18.00 -0.17
N LYS A 51 -0.44 -17.57 -1.33
CA LYS A 51 -1.02 -18.42 -2.38
C LYS A 51 0.03 -19.11 -3.28
N ALA A 52 1.30 -19.04 -2.91
CA ALA A 52 2.44 -19.59 -3.66
C ALA A 52 2.49 -19.12 -5.13
N GLN A 53 2.02 -17.90 -5.40
CA GLN A 53 2.06 -17.29 -6.73
C GLN A 53 3.38 -16.56 -6.96
N PRO A 54 3.90 -16.54 -8.20
CA PRO A 54 5.03 -15.70 -8.56
C PRO A 54 4.66 -14.23 -8.39
N ILE A 55 5.49 -13.49 -7.67
CA ILE A 55 5.28 -12.05 -7.45
C ILE A 55 5.83 -11.28 -8.64
N GLN A 56 4.94 -10.61 -9.37
CA GLN A 56 5.33 -9.70 -10.43
C GLN A 56 5.95 -8.42 -9.86
N LYS A 57 6.95 -7.87 -10.56
CA LYS A 57 7.55 -6.57 -10.25
C LYS A 57 6.72 -5.45 -10.88
N VAL A 58 5.47 -5.35 -10.45
CA VAL A 58 4.55 -4.26 -10.77
C VAL A 58 4.32 -3.42 -9.52
N HIS A 59 4.08 -2.12 -9.72
CA HIS A 59 3.80 -1.15 -8.66
C HIS A 59 2.34 -0.65 -8.68
N ASP A 60 1.62 -1.06 -9.72
CA ASP A 60 0.20 -0.80 -9.89
C ASP A 60 -0.60 -1.67 -8.90
N ILE A 61 -1.37 -1.02 -8.02
CA ILE A 61 -2.14 -1.71 -6.98
C ILE A 61 -3.33 -2.43 -7.59
N GLU A 62 -3.95 -1.90 -8.65
CA GLU A 62 -5.08 -2.52 -9.34
C GLU A 62 -4.69 -3.86 -9.97
N ILE A 63 -3.52 -3.93 -10.62
CA ILE A 63 -3.00 -5.19 -11.20
C ILE A 63 -2.77 -6.25 -10.11
N LEU A 64 -2.24 -5.84 -8.95
CA LEU A 64 -2.05 -6.75 -7.82
C LEU A 64 -3.38 -7.19 -7.23
N LEU A 65 -4.34 -6.27 -7.14
CA LEU A 65 -5.68 -6.53 -6.62
C LEU A 65 -6.45 -7.50 -7.53
N ASP A 66 -6.41 -7.34 -8.86
CA ASP A 66 -6.95 -8.30 -9.83
C ASP A 66 -6.29 -9.68 -9.70
N SER A 67 -4.99 -9.72 -9.42
CA SER A 67 -4.28 -10.98 -9.19
C SER A 67 -4.74 -11.66 -7.90
N CYS A 68 -5.01 -10.89 -6.84
CA CYS A 68 -5.53 -11.40 -5.58
C CYS A 68 -7.01 -11.83 -5.69
N SER A 69 -7.83 -11.08 -6.43
CA SER A 69 -9.27 -11.32 -6.58
C SER A 69 -9.59 -12.65 -7.25
N LYS A 70 -8.68 -13.15 -8.11
CA LYS A 70 -8.73 -14.51 -8.69
C LYS A 70 -8.78 -15.64 -7.64
N PHE A 71 -8.29 -15.39 -6.42
CA PHE A 71 -8.31 -16.35 -5.31
C PHE A 71 -9.35 -16.00 -4.25
N ASN A 72 -9.74 -14.73 -4.12
CA ASN A 72 -10.73 -14.25 -3.18
C ASN A 72 -11.40 -12.97 -3.71
N GLU A 73 -12.64 -13.07 -4.17
CA GLU A 73 -13.38 -11.96 -4.76
C GLU A 73 -13.59 -10.77 -3.81
N ASN A 74 -13.48 -10.97 -2.49
CA ASN A 74 -13.60 -9.90 -1.51
C ASN A 74 -12.48 -8.84 -1.64
N PHE A 75 -11.41 -9.10 -2.39
CA PHE A 75 -10.44 -8.05 -2.74
C PHE A 75 -11.05 -6.93 -3.58
N ASN A 76 -12.15 -7.20 -4.32
CA ASN A 76 -12.81 -6.21 -5.16
C ASN A 76 -13.41 -5.02 -4.37
N GLN A 77 -13.51 -5.12 -3.04
CA GLN A 77 -13.94 -4.00 -2.20
C GLN A 77 -12.92 -2.84 -2.16
N PHE A 78 -11.66 -3.09 -2.53
CA PHE A 78 -10.57 -2.11 -2.49
C PHE A 78 -10.23 -1.54 -3.88
N VAL A 79 -11.10 -1.69 -4.88
CA VAL A 79 -10.82 -1.18 -6.25
C VAL A 79 -10.63 0.34 -6.24
N ASP A 80 -11.54 1.08 -5.61
CA ASP A 80 -11.44 2.54 -5.51
C ASP A 80 -10.21 2.97 -4.70
N ASP A 81 -9.85 2.19 -3.67
CA ASP A 81 -8.65 2.43 -2.87
C ASP A 81 -7.36 2.20 -3.67
N ALA A 82 -7.36 1.21 -4.56
CA ALA A 82 -6.23 0.92 -5.43
C ALA A 82 -6.01 2.01 -6.49
N ASP A 83 -7.08 2.55 -7.07
CA ASP A 83 -7.01 3.67 -8.01
C ASP A 83 -6.40 4.92 -7.35
N ILE A 84 -6.81 5.22 -6.10
CA ILE A 84 -6.27 6.35 -5.34
C ILE A 84 -4.80 6.16 -4.96
N LEU A 85 -4.41 4.95 -4.54
CA LEU A 85 -3.06 4.68 -4.06
C LEU A 85 -2.03 4.52 -5.19
N THR A 86 -2.44 4.02 -6.36
CA THR A 86 -1.51 3.68 -7.46
C THR A 86 -0.64 4.87 -7.92
N PRO A 87 -1.17 6.10 -8.10
CA PRO A 87 -0.37 7.26 -8.48
C PRO A 87 0.76 7.60 -7.51
N TYR A 88 0.60 7.31 -6.21
CA TYR A 88 1.57 7.71 -5.17
C TYR A 88 2.89 6.93 -5.22
N ASN A 89 3.01 5.91 -6.06
CA ASN A 89 4.32 5.29 -6.35
C ASN A 89 5.28 6.27 -7.06
N VAL A 90 4.74 7.25 -7.80
CA VAL A 90 5.50 8.21 -8.62
C VAL A 90 5.18 9.67 -8.32
N ALA A 91 3.95 9.99 -7.90
CA ALA A 91 3.56 11.35 -7.54
C ALA A 91 4.46 11.91 -6.43
N PHE A 92 4.76 13.21 -6.51
CA PHE A 92 5.59 13.95 -5.55
C PHE A 92 7.06 13.50 -5.42
N ARG A 93 7.47 12.40 -6.07
CA ARG A 93 8.87 11.92 -6.05
C ARG A 93 9.80 12.61 -7.04
N TYR A 94 9.22 13.19 -8.09
CA TYR A 94 9.95 13.89 -9.13
C TYR A 94 9.49 15.33 -9.18
N PRO A 95 10.37 16.28 -9.52
CA PRO A 95 9.98 17.68 -9.71
C PRO A 95 8.81 17.78 -10.69
N GLY A 96 7.71 18.36 -10.23
CA GLY A 96 6.46 18.48 -10.96
C GLY A 96 5.70 19.75 -10.58
N PRO A 97 4.54 20.00 -11.21
CA PRO A 97 3.71 21.16 -10.90
C PRO A 97 3.21 21.13 -9.45
N ASP A 98 2.92 19.95 -8.93
CA ASP A 98 2.55 19.74 -7.53
C ASP A 98 3.79 19.32 -6.73
N ILE A 99 4.17 20.17 -5.78
CA ILE A 99 5.41 20.02 -5.00
C ILE A 99 5.20 19.10 -3.80
N GLU A 100 4.00 19.09 -3.21
CA GLU A 100 3.70 18.36 -1.98
C GLU A 100 2.22 17.97 -1.93
N PRO A 101 1.87 16.77 -1.40
CA PRO A 101 0.47 16.39 -1.17
C PRO A 101 -0.16 17.20 -0.03
N HIS A 102 -1.49 17.29 0.01
CA HIS A 102 -2.18 17.84 1.17
C HIS A 102 -2.23 16.83 2.32
N GLY A 103 -2.24 17.33 3.56
CA GLY A 103 -2.33 16.47 4.75
C GLY A 103 -3.60 15.60 4.79
N ASP A 104 -4.70 16.09 4.23
CA ASP A 104 -5.95 15.34 4.10
C ASP A 104 -5.78 14.15 3.13
N ASP A 105 -5.09 14.34 2.00
CA ASP A 105 -4.78 13.27 1.03
C ASP A 105 -3.91 12.18 1.68
N VAL A 106 -2.91 12.59 2.48
CA VAL A 106 -2.06 11.63 3.22
C VAL A 106 -2.87 10.85 4.24
N SER A 107 -3.77 11.52 4.97
CA SER A 107 -4.61 10.87 5.98
C SER A 107 -5.56 9.86 5.35
N GLU A 108 -6.23 10.23 4.26
CA GLU A 108 -7.07 9.32 3.47
C GLU A 108 -6.25 8.13 2.94
N ALA A 109 -5.07 8.37 2.38
CA ALA A 109 -4.22 7.32 1.85
C ALA A 109 -3.73 6.33 2.94
N ILE A 110 -3.48 6.81 4.17
CA ILE A 110 -3.15 5.97 5.33
C ILE A 110 -4.33 5.03 5.67
N GLU A 111 -5.55 5.55 5.71
CA GLU A 111 -6.75 4.75 6.01
C GLU A 111 -6.95 3.64 4.97
N LYS A 112 -6.81 3.97 3.68
CA LYS A 112 -6.93 3.01 2.57
C LYS A 112 -5.86 1.92 2.63
N ALA A 113 -4.59 2.32 2.83
CA ALA A 113 -3.48 1.38 2.96
C ALA A 113 -3.64 0.46 4.19
N GLU A 114 -4.11 1.00 5.33
CA GLU A 114 -4.42 0.21 6.51
C GLU A 114 -5.56 -0.79 6.27
N GLY A 115 -6.61 -0.39 5.55
CA GLY A 115 -7.71 -1.27 5.18
C GLY A 115 -7.23 -2.51 4.42
N ILE A 116 -6.44 -2.30 3.37
CA ILE A 116 -5.85 -3.39 2.56
C ILE A 116 -4.93 -4.27 3.42
N LEU A 117 -4.03 -3.68 4.20
CA LEU A 117 -3.09 -4.43 5.06
C LEU A 117 -3.84 -5.27 6.10
N SER A 118 -4.84 -4.69 6.77
CA SER A 118 -5.63 -5.36 7.79
C SER A 118 -6.41 -6.53 7.20
N PHE A 119 -7.01 -6.34 6.03
CA PHE A 119 -7.71 -7.39 5.31
C PHE A 119 -6.77 -8.54 4.93
N VAL A 120 -5.60 -8.24 4.38
CA VAL A 120 -4.61 -9.27 4.04
C VAL A 120 -4.18 -10.05 5.29
N LYS A 121 -3.94 -9.38 6.41
CA LYS A 121 -3.54 -10.04 7.67
C LYS A 121 -4.60 -11.03 8.15
N GLN A 122 -5.89 -10.71 8.01
CA GLN A 122 -6.98 -11.62 8.38
C GLN A 122 -7.03 -12.89 7.51
N LEU A 123 -6.51 -12.84 6.28
CA LEU A 123 -6.53 -13.98 5.36
C LEU A 123 -5.31 -14.91 5.48
N ILE A 124 -4.20 -14.42 6.04
CA ILE A 124 -2.92 -15.14 6.14
C ILE A 124 -2.72 -15.75 7.54
N GLN A 125 -3.39 -15.20 8.56
CA GLN A 125 -3.34 -15.70 9.94
C GLN A 125 -4.21 -16.94 10.15
#